data_AF-A0A7V9BXJ0-F1
#
_entry.id   AF-A0A7V9BXJ0-F1
#
_cell.length_a   1.000
_cell.length_b   1.000
_cell.length_c   1.000
_cell.angle_alpha   90.00
_cell.angle_beta   90.00
_cell.angle_gamma   90.00
#
_symmetry.space_group_name_H-M   'P 1'
#
loop_
_entity.id
_entity.type
_entity.pdbx_description
1 polymer ?
#
loop_
_entity_poly.entity_id
_entity_poly.type
_entity_poly.pdbx_seq_one_letter_code
_entity_poly.pdbx_strand_id
1 'polypeptide(L)' 'MRIAAAPNGTLAVGRGPGRGAWLCAGSVECLEQAVERQALARALRRPMTVAEVDGLRAKLFT' A
#
# COMPACT_ATOMS: atom_id res chain seq x y z
N MET A 1 0.05 -10.07 0.66
CA MET A 1 0.17 -9.01 1.68
C MET A 1 -0.91 -7.96 1.45
N ARG A 2 -1.70 -7.58 2.46
CA ARG A 2 -2.81 -6.61 2.29
C ARG A 2 -2.39 -5.22 2.77
N ILE A 3 -2.69 -4.20 1.98
CA ILE A 3 -2.53 -2.79 2.33
C ILE A 3 -3.91 -2.17 2.47
N ALA A 4 -4.20 -1.49 3.57
CA ALA A 4 -5.50 -0.90 3.84
C ALA A 4 -5.39 0.59 4.15
N ALA A 5 -6.39 1.36 3.74
CA ALA A 5 -6.56 2.73 4.21
C ALA A 5 -7.33 2.69 5.55
N ALA A 6 -6.66 3.10 6.61
CA ALA A 6 -7.26 3.21 7.93
C ALA A 6 -8.21 4.43 8.00
N PRO A 7 -9.16 4.46 8.95
CA PRO A 7 -10.14 5.55 9.08
C PRO A 7 -9.50 6.93 9.29
N ASN A 8 -8.31 6.98 9.88
CA ASN A 8 -7.51 8.20 10.09
C ASN A 8 -6.74 8.64 8.81
N GLY A 9 -6.97 8.00 7.66
CA GLY A 9 -6.30 8.28 6.40
C GLY A 9 -4.94 7.59 6.23
N THR A 10 -4.37 7.00 7.28
CA THR A 10 -3.06 6.33 7.21
C THR A 10 -3.12 4.98 6.48
N LEU A 11 -1.95 4.48 6.05
CA LEU A 11 -1.82 3.13 5.53
C LEU A 11 -1.51 2.12 6.63
N ALA A 12 -2.26 1.02 6.63
CA ALA A 12 -2.03 -0.14 7.48
C ALA A 12 -1.62 -1.35 6.64
N VAL A 13 -0.66 -2.13 7.15
CA VAL A 13 -0.27 -3.42 6.58
C VAL A 13 -1.02 -4.52 7.33
N GLY A 14 -1.67 -5.42 6.61
CA GLY A 14 -2.37 -6.57 7.16
C GLY A 14 -3.90 -6.46 7.17
N ARG A 15 -4.51 -7.21 8.10
CA ARG A 15 -5.97 -7.26 8.26
C ARG A 15 -6.44 -5.97 8.92
N GLY A 16 -7.60 -5.47 8.49
CA GLY A 16 -8.20 -4.27 9.07
C GLY A 16 -9.46 -3.84 8.32
N PRO A 17 -10.34 -3.06 8.98
CA PRO A 17 -11.57 -2.59 8.37
C PRO A 17 -11.28 -1.63 7.20
N GLY A 18 -12.28 -1.46 6.33
CA GLY A 18 -12.22 -0.52 5.20
C GLY A 18 -11.62 -1.10 3.92
N ARG A 19 -11.39 -0.21 2.95
CA ARG A 19 -10.84 -0.56 1.63
C ARG A 19 -9.40 -1.03 1.76
N GLY A 20 -9.08 -2.10 1.04
CA GLY A 20 -7.72 -2.61 0.96
C GLY A 20 -7.39 -3.19 -0.40
N ALA A 21 -6.09 -3.21 -0.68
CA ALA A 21 -5.49 -3.75 -1.89
C ALA A 21 -4.55 -4.90 -1.50
N TRP A 22 -4.45 -5.89 -2.38
CA TRP A 22 -3.52 -7.01 -2.20
C TRP A 22 -2.28 -6.80 -3.05
N LEU A 23 -1.13 -7.03 -2.43
CA LEU A 23 0.18 -7.14 -3.06
C LEU A 23 0.69 -8.58 -2.94
N CYS A 24 1.57 -8.95 -3.85
CA CYS A 24 2.36 -10.17 -3.78
C CYS A 24 3.13 -10.19 -2.44
N ALA A 25 3.16 -11.34 -1.77
CA ALA A 25 3.92 -11.45 -0.52
C ALA A 25 5.43 -11.51 -0.83
N GLY A 26 6.23 -10.70 -0.15
CA GLY A 26 7.70 -10.77 -0.21
C GLY A 26 8.37 -10.33 -1.51
N SER A 27 7.66 -9.66 -2.44
CA SER A 27 8.25 -9.14 -3.69
C SER A 27 8.24 -7.62 -3.72
N VAL A 28 9.44 -7.04 -3.76
CA VAL A 28 9.67 -5.59 -3.92
C VAL A 28 9.18 -5.13 -5.28
N GLU A 29 9.42 -5.91 -6.32
CA GLU A 29 9.05 -5.62 -7.71
C GLU A 29 7.54 -5.46 -7.85
N CYS A 30 6.76 -6.26 -7.11
CA CYS A 30 5.31 -6.16 -7.08
C CYS A 30 4.84 -4.85 -6.44
N LEU A 31 5.55 -4.34 -5.42
CA LEU A 31 5.28 -3.00 -4.88
C LEU A 31 5.65 -1.91 -5.91
N GLU A 32 6.83 -1.97 -6.51
CA GLU A 32 7.29 -0.96 -7.46
C GLU A 32 6.35 -0.85 -8.67
N GLN A 33 5.93 -1.98 -9.25
CA GLN A 33 4.94 -1.97 -10.33
C GLN A 33 3.59 -1.38 -9.88
N ALA A 34 3.17 -1.64 -8.64
CA ALA A 34 1.94 -1.07 -8.10
C ALA A 34 2.03 0.44 -7.90
N VAL A 35 3.22 0.96 -7.55
CA VAL A 35 3.51 2.40 -7.42
C VAL A 35 3.52 3.07 -8.79
N GLU A 36 4.30 2.53 -9.73
CA GLU A 36 4.44 3.05 -11.10
C GLU A 36 3.07 3.13 -11.79
N ARG A 37 2.24 2.10 -11.62
CA ARG A 37 0.90 2.05 -12.20
C ARG A 37 -0.16 2.77 -11.38
N GLN A 38 0.20 3.40 -10.26
CA GLN A 38 -0.74 3.99 -9.30
C GLN A 38 -1.89 3.03 -8.89
N ALA A 39 -1.59 1.72 -8.82
CA ALA A 39 -2.58 0.67 -8.56
C ALA A 39 -3.16 0.79 -7.14
N LEU A 40 -2.31 1.09 -6.15
CA LEU A 40 -2.75 1.31 -4.76
C LEU A 40 -3.66 2.54 -4.65
N ALA A 41 -3.32 3.65 -5.31
CA ALA A 41 -4.14 4.85 -5.28
C ALA A 41 -5.55 4.59 -5.85
N ARG A 42 -5.64 3.86 -6.96
CA ARG A 42 -6.90 3.44 -7.58
C ARG A 42 -7.69 2.49 -6.69
N ALA A 43 -7.05 1.46 -6.14
CA ALA A 43 -7.70 0.46 -5.29
C ALA A 43 -8.22 1.06 -3.96
N LEU A 44 -7.44 1.96 -3.36
CA LEU A 44 -7.80 2.63 -2.11
C LEU A 44 -8.72 3.85 -2.33
N ARG A 45 -8.91 4.26 -3.59
CA ARG A 45 -9.66 5.46 -4.00
C ARG A 45 -9.15 6.73 -3.33
N ARG A 46 -7.83 6.86 -3.20
CA ARG A 46 -7.18 8.07 -2.68
C ARG A 46 -5.78 8.23 -3.27
N PRO A 47 -5.28 9.47 -3.41
CA PRO A 47 -3.89 9.68 -3.79
C PRO A 47 -2.94 9.07 -2.75
N MET A 48 -1.79 8.62 -3.24
CA MET A 48 -0.65 8.18 -2.42
C MET A 48 0.43 9.24 -2.47
N THR A 49 0.91 9.67 -1.31
CA THR A 49 2.06 10.56 -1.22
C THR A 49 3.36 9.78 -1.31
N VAL A 50 4.44 10.44 -1.72
CA VAL A 50 5.78 9.83 -1.79
C VAL A 50 6.19 9.28 -0.41
N ALA A 51 5.97 10.05 0.66
CA ALA A 51 6.28 9.63 2.03
C ALA A 51 5.52 8.36 2.48
N GLU A 52 4.27 8.19 2.05
CA GLU A 52 3.50 6.98 2.34
C GLU A 52 4.03 5.76 1.59
N VAL A 53 4.49 5.94 0.35
CA VAL A 53 5.12 4.88 -0.43
C VAL A 53 6.46 4.48 0.19
N ASP A 54 7.29 5.44 0.58
CA ASP A 54 8.58 5.15 1.23
C ASP A 54 8.39 4.47 2.58
N GLY A 55 7.39 4.91 3.36
CA GLY A 55 7.01 4.25 4.61
C GLY A 55 6.50 2.82 4.40
N LEU A 56 5.82 2.53 3.29
CA LEU A 56 5.47 1.16 2.91
C LEU A 56 6.73 0.34 2.58
N ARG A 57 7.64 0.86 1.74
CA ARG A 57 8.89 0.15 1.38
C ARG A 57 9.66 -0.28 2.62
N ALA A 58 9.85 0.65 3.56
CA ALA A 58 10.52 0.36 4.83
C ALA A 58 9.78 -0.70 5.66
N LYS A 59 8.45 -0.63 5.78
CA LYS A 59 7.68 -1.60 6.58
C LYS A 59 7.63 -3.01 5.99
N LEU A 60 7.73 -3.15 4.67
CA LEU A 60 7.51 -4.43 3.98
C LEU A 60 8.80 -5.21 3.72
N PHE A 61 9.95 -4.52 3.63
CA PHE A 61 11.21 -5.09 3.15
C PHE A 61 12.41 -4.76 4.05
N THR A 62 12.16 -4.48 5.32
CA THR A 62 13.16 -4.47 6.40
C THR A 62 12.97 -5.70 7.26
#